data_AF-A0A3B9IN22-F1
#
_entry.id   AF-A0A3B9IN22-F1
#
_cell.length_a   1.000
_cell.length_b   1.000
_cell.length_c   1.000
_cell.angle_alpha   90.00
_cell.angle_beta   90.00
_cell.angle_gamma   90.00
#
_symmetry.space_group_name_H-M   'P 1'
#
loop_
_entity.id
_entity.type
_entity.pdbx_description
1 polymer ?
#
loop_
_entity_poly.entity_id
_entity_poly.type
_entity_poly.pdbx_seq_one_letter_code
_entity_poly.pdbx_strand_id
1 'polypeptide(L)'
;MFVVHDLSGLALLVGAAFVAGVLNALAGGGSFLTLPALIQAGVPPVMANATGTVALLPGYVGSCWGYRAEMGPAFHGRRPWPLLIAALAGGLLGAGLLVVTPDDVFRGLVPWLLAAATLLFAAGDRIARALTRMGAGGPAQMVAGLFLVSAYGGYFNGGVGILLL
;
A
#
# COMPACT_ATOMS: atom_id res chain seq x y z
N MET A 1 10.72 -26.99 8.73
CA MET A 1 11.10 -27.95 7.68
C MET A 1 9.95 -27.99 6.67
N PHE A 2 10.26 -27.72 5.41
CA PHE A 2 9.38 -27.12 4.39
C PHE A 2 8.27 -28.05 3.87
N VAL A 3 7.04 -27.54 3.78
CA VAL A 3 5.83 -28.23 3.28
C VAL A 3 5.75 -28.25 1.73
N VAL A 4 6.81 -27.87 1.01
CA VAL A 4 6.74 -27.55 -0.43
C VAL A 4 7.16 -28.71 -1.36
N HIS A 5 6.88 -29.96 -1.00
CA HIS A 5 7.23 -31.11 -1.86
C HIS A 5 6.06 -31.67 -2.69
N ASP A 6 4.83 -31.21 -2.46
CA ASP A 6 3.63 -31.74 -3.13
C ASP A 6 3.06 -30.74 -4.15
N LEU A 7 2.88 -31.19 -5.41
CA LEU A 7 2.33 -30.38 -6.51
C LEU A 7 0.95 -29.78 -6.18
N SER A 8 0.17 -30.51 -5.38
CA SER A 8 -1.12 -30.09 -4.84
C SER A 8 -0.99 -28.90 -3.88
N GLY A 9 0.02 -28.90 -3.01
CA GLY A 9 0.32 -27.81 -2.09
C GLY A 9 0.75 -26.53 -2.80
N LEU A 10 1.54 -26.67 -3.88
CA LEU A 10 1.93 -25.55 -4.74
C LEU A 10 0.72 -24.93 -5.46
N ALA A 11 -0.15 -25.75 -6.05
CA ALA A 11 -1.35 -25.27 -6.73
C ALA A 11 -2.30 -24.52 -5.78
N LEU A 12 -2.47 -25.02 -4.56
CA LEU A 12 -3.24 -24.36 -3.51
C LEU A 12 -2.61 -23.03 -3.07
N LEU A 13 -1.28 -22.98 -2.89
CA LEU A 13 -0.57 -21.74 -2.55
C LEU A 13 -0.72 -20.69 -3.65
N VAL A 14 -0.58 -21.08 -4.92
CA VAL A 14 -0.73 -20.18 -6.06
C VAL A 14 -2.17 -19.66 -6.16
N GLY A 15 -3.17 -20.53 -5.98
CA GLY A 15 -4.58 -20.13 -5.97
C GLY A 15 -4.89 -19.17 -4.81
N ALA A 16 -4.41 -19.46 -3.60
CA ALA A 16 -4.58 -18.59 -2.45
C ALA A 16 -3.86 -17.25 -2.62
N ALA A 17 -2.65 -17.24 -3.17
CA ALA A 17 -1.90 -16.01 -3.47
C ALA A 17 -2.59 -15.17 -4.55
N PHE A 18 -3.18 -15.82 -5.58
CA PHE A 18 -3.94 -15.13 -6.61
C PHE A 18 -5.21 -14.50 -6.05
N VAL A 19 -6.01 -15.25 -5.28
CA VAL A 19 -7.22 -14.73 -4.64
C VAL A 19 -6.88 -13.63 -3.63
N ALA A 20 -5.83 -13.80 -2.83
CA ALA A 20 -5.35 -12.75 -1.93
C ALA A 20 -4.92 -11.49 -2.69
N GLY A 21 -4.25 -11.64 -3.84
CA GLY A 21 -3.89 -10.55 -4.74
C GLY A 21 -5.12 -9.85 -5.33
N VAL A 22 -6.13 -10.58 -5.77
CA VAL A 22 -7.41 -10.05 -6.27
C VAL A 22 -8.15 -9.31 -5.15
N LEU A 23 -8.23 -9.88 -3.95
CA LEU A 23 -8.85 -9.22 -2.79
C LEU A 23 -8.09 -7.96 -2.39
N ASN A 24 -6.75 -7.97 -2.50
CA ASN A 24 -5.95 -6.78 -2.26
C ASN A 24 -6.09 -5.73 -3.36
N ALA A 25 -6.40 -6.13 -4.59
CA ALA A 25 -6.73 -5.20 -5.67
C ALA A 25 -8.15 -4.62 -5.57
N LEU A 26 -9.12 -5.39 -5.05
CA LEU A 26 -10.54 -5.01 -4.97
C LEU A 26 -10.90 -4.22 -3.71
N ALA A 27 -10.39 -4.67 -2.56
CA ALA A 27 -10.80 -4.19 -1.24
C ALA A 27 -9.59 -3.83 -0.38
N GLY A 28 -8.41 -4.29 -0.77
CA GLY A 28 -7.16 -3.80 -0.24
C GLY A 28 -6.89 -4.08 1.26
N GLY A 29 -7.80 -4.78 1.92
CA GLY A 29 -7.63 -5.37 3.24
C GLY A 29 -7.02 -6.78 3.22
N GLY A 30 -6.59 -7.30 2.06
CA GLY A 30 -5.95 -8.62 1.97
C GLY A 30 -4.69 -8.70 2.82
N SER A 31 -3.84 -7.67 2.72
CA SER A 31 -2.65 -7.51 3.56
C SER A 31 -2.93 -7.38 5.06
N PHE A 32 -4.12 -6.90 5.44
CA PHE A 32 -4.54 -6.81 6.84
C PHE A 32 -4.82 -8.19 7.46
N LEU A 33 -5.30 -9.15 6.66
CA LEU A 33 -5.52 -10.53 7.13
C LEU A 33 -4.23 -11.35 7.12
N THR A 34 -3.34 -11.14 6.14
CA THR A 34 -2.11 -11.92 5.99
C THR A 34 -1.03 -11.54 7.01
N LEU A 35 -0.93 -10.28 7.43
CA LEU A 35 0.04 -9.83 8.44
C LEU A 35 -0.10 -10.57 9.79
N PRO A 36 -1.26 -10.57 10.46
CA PRO A 36 -1.42 -11.30 11.72
C PRO A 36 -1.27 -12.81 11.54
N ALA A 37 -1.68 -13.37 10.39
CA ALA A 37 -1.47 -14.79 10.08
C ALA A 37 0.03 -15.16 9.99
N LEU A 38 0.82 -14.34 9.30
CA LEU A 38 2.28 -14.52 9.19
C LEU A 38 2.98 -14.35 10.53
N ILE A 39 2.57 -13.35 11.32
CA ILE A 39 3.10 -13.13 12.67
C ILE A 39 2.80 -14.32 13.59
N GLN A 40 1.58 -14.88 13.51
CA GLN A 40 1.24 -16.10 14.25
C GLN A 40 2.00 -17.34 13.76
N ALA A 41 2.35 -17.39 12.47
CA ALA A 41 3.20 -18.41 11.91
C ALA A 41 4.70 -18.24 12.27
N GLY A 42 5.04 -17.23 13.08
CA GLY A 42 6.40 -16.99 13.58
C GLY A 42 7.27 -16.10 12.69
N VAL A 43 6.70 -15.47 11.65
CA VAL A 43 7.43 -14.52 10.81
C VAL A 43 7.55 -13.18 11.54
N PRO A 44 8.76 -12.56 11.59
CA PRO A 44 8.93 -11.23 12.15
C PRO A 44 7.98 -10.21 11.48
N PRO A 45 7.25 -9.36 12.23
CA PRO A 45 6.31 -8.38 11.71
C PRO A 45 6.83 -7.53 10.54
N VAL A 46 8.08 -7.06 10.61
CA VAL A 46 8.71 -6.27 9.55
C VAL A 46 8.87 -7.10 8.28
N MET A 47 9.35 -8.34 8.43
CA MET A 47 9.49 -9.28 7.31
C MET A 47 8.12 -9.65 6.71
N ALA A 48 7.11 -9.88 7.55
CA ALA A 48 5.76 -10.20 7.10
C ALA A 48 5.16 -9.08 6.24
N ASN A 49 5.29 -7.83 6.67
CA ASN A 49 4.85 -6.66 5.90
C ASN A 49 5.64 -6.48 4.60
N ALA A 50 6.97 -6.65 4.65
CA ALA A 50 7.83 -6.55 3.47
C ALA A 50 7.49 -7.62 2.43
N THR A 51 7.35 -8.88 2.83
CA THR A 51 6.97 -9.99 1.95
C THR A 51 5.59 -9.76 1.34
N GLY A 52 4.61 -9.30 2.12
CA GLY A 52 3.28 -8.94 1.60
C GLY A 52 3.35 -7.84 0.54
N THR A 53 4.17 -6.81 0.77
CA THR A 53 4.37 -5.72 -0.19
C THR A 53 5.00 -6.22 -1.49
N VAL A 54 6.01 -7.09 -1.42
CA VAL A 54 6.66 -7.68 -2.60
C VAL A 54 5.67 -8.54 -3.40
N ALA A 55 4.81 -9.31 -2.72
CA ALA A 55 3.79 -10.12 -3.37
C ALA A 55 2.78 -9.29 -4.19
N LEU A 56 2.62 -8.00 -3.87
CA LEU A 56 1.71 -7.09 -4.55
C LEU A 56 2.33 -6.35 -5.74
N LEU A 57 3.66 -6.35 -5.88
CA LEU A 57 4.35 -5.66 -6.97
C LEU A 57 3.82 -6.02 -8.37
N PRO A 58 3.57 -7.30 -8.73
CA PRO A 58 3.01 -7.64 -10.03
C PRO A 58 1.62 -7.01 -10.25
N GLY A 59 0.81 -6.95 -9.18
CA GLY A 59 -0.50 -6.31 -9.20
C GLY A 59 -0.41 -4.80 -9.43
N TYR A 60 0.56 -4.13 -8.80
CA TYR A 60 0.82 -2.70 -9.04
C TYR A 60 1.29 -2.43 -10.47
N VAL A 61 2.20 -3.24 -11.00
CA VAL A 61 2.67 -3.13 -12.39
C VAL A 61 1.50 -3.34 -13.35
N GLY A 62 0.68 -4.37 -13.13
CA GLY A 62 -0.53 -4.64 -13.90
C GLY A 62 -1.54 -3.49 -13.85
N SER A 63 -1.74 -2.89 -12.68
CA SER A 63 -2.64 -1.75 -12.48
C SER A 63 -2.15 -0.50 -13.22
N CYS A 64 -0.86 -0.16 -13.10
CA CYS A 64 -0.26 0.94 -13.85
C CYS A 64 -0.39 0.73 -15.37
N TRP A 65 -0.22 -0.50 -15.85
CA TRP A 65 -0.39 -0.82 -17.26
C TRP A 65 -1.85 -0.78 -17.72
N GLY A 66 -2.78 -1.28 -16.90
CA GLY A 66 -4.21 -1.30 -17.18
C GLY A 66 -4.81 0.11 -17.25
N TYR A 67 -4.48 0.96 -16.27
CA TYR A 67 -4.97 2.33 -16.18
C TYR A 67 -4.18 3.35 -17.02
N ARG A 68 -3.17 2.93 -17.79
CA ARG A 68 -2.32 3.84 -18.58
C ARG A 68 -3.10 4.74 -19.55
N ALA A 69 -4.22 4.25 -20.09
CA ALA A 69 -5.06 4.98 -21.02
C ALA A 69 -5.89 6.07 -20.32
N GLU A 70 -6.29 5.84 -19.07
CA GLU A 70 -7.05 6.78 -18.23
C GLU A 70 -6.13 7.80 -17.55
N MET A 71 -4.85 7.46 -17.35
CA MET A 71 -3.83 8.39 -16.87
C MET A 71 -3.47 9.48 -17.89
N GLY A 72 -3.54 9.18 -19.19
CA GLY A 72 -3.22 10.13 -20.27
C GLY A 72 -4.00 11.45 -20.20
N PRO A 73 -5.34 11.41 -20.07
CA PRO A 73 -6.16 12.59 -19.81
C PRO A 73 -5.81 13.30 -18.50
N ALA A 74 -5.55 12.58 -17.41
CA ALA A 74 -5.24 13.18 -16.11
C ALA A 74 -3.97 14.05 -16.13
N PHE A 75 -3.01 13.75 -17.01
CA PHE A 75 -1.76 14.48 -17.12
C PHE A 75 -1.81 15.76 -17.99
N HIS A 76 -2.88 16.06 -18.74
CA HIS A 76 -3.12 17.34 -19.49
C HIS A 76 -1.84 18.14 -19.91
N GLY A 77 -0.85 17.50 -20.56
CA GLY A 77 0.39 18.16 -20.98
C GLY A 77 1.37 18.60 -19.87
N ARG A 78 1.09 18.30 -18.61
CA ARG A 78 1.98 18.49 -17.46
C ARG A 78 2.94 17.31 -17.32
N ARG A 79 4.19 17.62 -16.99
CA ARG A 79 5.23 16.62 -16.75
C ARG A 79 4.87 15.80 -15.49
N PRO A 80 4.74 14.47 -15.58
CA PRO A 80 4.43 13.62 -14.42
C PRO A 80 5.61 13.52 -13.43
N TRP A 81 6.80 13.97 -13.84
CA TRP A 81 8.05 13.83 -13.10
C TRP A 81 8.00 14.28 -11.63
N PRO A 82 7.42 15.43 -11.24
CA PRO A 82 7.39 15.84 -9.84
C PRO A 82 6.57 14.88 -8.97
N LEU A 83 5.47 14.35 -9.51
CA LEU A 83 4.63 13.38 -8.82
C LEU A 83 5.33 12.02 -8.74
N LEU A 84 5.98 11.59 -9.82
CA LEU A 84 6.76 10.35 -9.84
C LEU A 84 7.91 10.39 -8.83
N ILE A 85 8.66 11.49 -8.79
CA ILE A 85 9.78 11.69 -7.86
C ILE A 85 9.26 11.73 -6.42
N ALA A 86 8.16 12.42 -6.16
CA ALA A 86 7.57 12.47 -4.83
C ALA A 86 7.06 11.10 -4.36
N ALA A 87 6.42 10.33 -5.24
CA ALA A 87 5.97 8.99 -4.93
C ALA A 87 7.15 8.04 -4.65
N LEU A 88 8.19 8.09 -5.47
CA LEU A 88 9.41 7.31 -5.27
C LEU A 88 10.14 7.70 -3.97
N ALA A 89 10.35 8.99 -3.76
CA ALA A 89 11.05 9.50 -2.58
C ALA A 89 10.27 9.19 -1.30
N GLY A 90 8.95 9.37 -1.31
CA GLY A 90 8.07 9.01 -0.20
C GLY A 90 8.14 7.51 0.07
N GLY A 91 7.90 6.69 -0.95
CA GLY A 91 7.94 5.23 -0.84
C GLY A 91 9.27 4.70 -0.29
N LEU A 92 10.40 5.21 -0.79
CA LEU A 92 11.73 4.84 -0.30
C LEU A 92 11.96 5.28 1.15
N LEU A 93 11.51 6.48 1.52
CA LEU A 93 11.59 6.95 2.90
C LEU A 93 10.76 6.07 3.84
N GLY A 94 9.54 5.72 3.45
CA GLY A 94 8.69 4.81 4.20
C GLY A 94 9.30 3.42 4.36
N ALA A 95 9.79 2.83 3.27
CA ALA A 95 10.42 1.52 3.28
C ALA A 95 11.73 1.53 4.10
N GLY A 96 12.53 2.58 3.99
CA GLY A 96 13.73 2.77 4.79
C GLY A 96 13.41 2.85 6.29
N LEU A 97 12.35 3.59 6.64
CA LEU A 97 11.88 3.70 8.02
C LEU A 97 11.39 2.35 8.56
N LEU A 98 10.71 1.55 7.74
CA LEU A 98 10.27 0.20 8.11
C LEU A 98 11.45 -0.70 8.42
N VAL A 99 12.50 -0.70 7.57
CA VAL A 99 13.68 -1.56 7.75
C VAL A 99 14.45 -1.25 9.03
N VAL A 100 14.47 0.01 9.47
CA VAL A 100 15.12 0.41 10.73
C VAL A 100 14.21 0.32 11.95
N THR A 101 12.91 0.04 11.76
CA THR A 101 11.96 -0.08 12.87
C THR A 101 12.09 -1.47 13.52
N PRO A 102 12.30 -1.57 14.84
CA PRO A 102 12.26 -2.84 15.56
C PRO A 102 10.88 -3.53 15.46
N ASP A 103 10.86 -4.87 15.41
CA ASP A 103 9.63 -5.65 15.23
C ASP A 103 8.57 -5.42 16.33
N ASP A 104 9.00 -5.23 17.57
CA ASP A 104 8.16 -4.94 18.73
C ASP A 104 7.50 -3.55 18.61
N VAL A 105 8.27 -2.55 18.16
CA VAL A 105 7.75 -1.20 17.88
C VAL A 105 6.76 -1.25 16.73
N PHE A 106 7.11 -1.91 15.62
CA PHE A 106 6.23 -2.03 14.47
C PHE A 106 4.92 -2.73 14.83
N ARG A 107 4.99 -3.84 15.59
CA ARG A 107 3.80 -4.56 16.06
C ARG A 107 2.88 -3.67 16.90
N GLY A 108 3.44 -2.81 17.75
CA GLY A 108 2.69 -1.82 18.51
C GLY A 108 2.08 -0.70 17.65
N LEU A 109 2.72 -0.36 16.53
CA LEU A 109 2.25 0.66 15.58
C LEU A 109 1.13 0.18 14.65
N VAL A 110 1.07 -1.11 14.30
CA VAL A 110 0.08 -1.65 13.35
C VAL A 110 -1.37 -1.19 13.64
N PRO A 111 -1.90 -1.26 14.87
CA PRO A 111 -3.27 -0.82 15.16
C PRO A 111 -3.48 0.68 14.91
N TRP A 112 -2.47 1.51 15.20
CA TRP A 112 -2.53 2.95 14.99
C TRP A 112 -2.44 3.33 13.52
N LEU A 113 -1.58 2.64 12.76
CA LEU A 113 -1.47 2.81 11.31
C LEU A 113 -2.79 2.45 10.63
N LEU A 114 -3.45 1.40 11.10
CA LEU A 114 -4.75 0.97 10.61
C LEU A 114 -5.87 1.95 10.97
N ALA A 115 -5.88 2.43 12.22
CA ALA A 115 -6.82 3.46 12.66
C ALA A 115 -6.66 4.73 11.81
N ALA A 116 -5.42 5.16 11.56
CA ALA A 116 -5.13 6.29 10.69
C ALA A 116 -5.63 6.08 9.25
N ALA A 117 -5.36 4.92 8.64
CA ALA A 117 -5.88 4.61 7.30
C ALA A 117 -7.42 4.61 7.27
N THR A 118 -8.05 3.96 8.24
CA THR A 118 -9.51 3.87 8.33
C THR A 118 -10.16 5.24 8.55
N LEU A 119 -9.57 6.08 9.40
CA LEU A 119 -10.06 7.44 9.65
C LEU A 119 -9.86 8.34 8.43
N LEU A 120 -8.70 8.26 7.77
CA LEU A 120 -8.42 9.02 6.56
C LEU A 120 -9.38 8.61 5.44
N PHE A 121 -9.68 7.32 5.33
CA PHE A 121 -10.67 6.76 4.43
C PHE A 121 -12.09 7.28 4.75
N ALA A 122 -12.56 7.09 5.99
CA ALA A 122 -13.89 7.53 6.43
C ALA A 122 -14.07 9.06 6.34
N ALA A 123 -12.99 9.82 6.46
CA ALA A 123 -13.00 11.27 6.33
C ALA A 123 -12.66 11.76 4.91
N GLY A 124 -12.37 10.87 3.94
CA GLY A 124 -11.84 11.20 2.62
C GLY A 124 -12.68 12.28 1.91
N ASP A 125 -13.99 12.06 1.79
CA ASP A 125 -14.89 13.04 1.17
C ASP A 125 -14.95 14.38 1.92
N ARG A 126 -14.83 14.37 3.25
CA ARG A 126 -14.83 15.60 4.05
C ARG A 126 -13.53 16.37 3.87
N ILE A 127 -12.40 15.65 3.82
CA ILE A 127 -11.06 16.19 3.60
C ILE A 127 -10.97 16.78 2.19
N ALA A 128 -11.40 16.04 1.17
CA ALA A 128 -11.43 16.52 -0.20
C ALA A 128 -12.25 17.82 -0.32
N ARG A 129 -13.47 17.83 0.22
CA ARG A 129 -14.33 19.03 0.22
C ARG A 129 -13.71 20.20 1.00
N ALA A 130 -13.07 19.95 2.14
CA ALA A 130 -12.40 20.99 2.92
C ALA A 130 -11.21 21.58 2.15
N LEU A 131 -10.37 20.73 1.54
CA LEU A 131 -9.24 21.15 0.71
C LEU A 131 -9.71 22.02 -0.46
N THR A 132 -10.76 21.60 -1.18
CA THR A 132 -11.34 22.41 -2.28
C THR A 132 -11.83 23.78 -1.78
N ARG A 133 -12.50 23.85 -0.62
CA ARG A 133 -12.97 25.12 -0.04
C ARG A 133 -11.84 26.05 0.38
N MET A 134 -10.71 25.49 0.83
CA MET A 134 -9.51 26.25 1.20
C MET A 134 -8.67 26.70 -0.01
N GLY A 135 -9.11 26.40 -1.23
CA GLY A 135 -8.30 26.62 -2.43
C GLY A 135 -7.04 25.74 -2.49
N ALA A 136 -6.98 24.68 -1.67
CA ALA A 136 -5.92 23.70 -1.70
C ALA A 136 -6.16 22.73 -2.87
N GLY A 137 -5.11 22.50 -3.67
CA GLY A 137 -5.19 21.81 -4.95
C GLY A 137 -4.13 22.25 -5.96
N GLY A 138 -3.22 23.13 -5.56
CA GLY A 138 -2.06 23.51 -6.34
C GLY A 138 -1.07 22.35 -6.51
N PRO A 139 -0.18 22.43 -7.52
CA PRO A 139 0.76 21.36 -7.84
C PRO A 139 1.64 20.93 -6.65
N ALA A 140 2.09 21.89 -5.84
CA ALA A 140 2.92 21.61 -4.67
C ALA A 140 2.19 20.81 -3.58
N GLN A 141 0.88 21.07 -3.38
CA GLN A 141 0.07 20.36 -2.39
C GLN A 141 -0.24 18.94 -2.86
N MET A 142 -0.46 18.74 -4.17
CA MET A 142 -0.58 17.39 -4.73
C MET A 142 0.72 16.59 -4.58
N VAL A 143 1.87 17.22 -4.85
CA VAL A 143 3.19 16.60 -4.67
C VAL A 143 3.45 16.23 -3.21
N ALA A 144 3.17 17.15 -2.28
CA ALA A 144 3.32 16.90 -0.85
C ALA A 144 2.36 15.82 -0.33
N GLY A 145 1.09 15.87 -0.74
CA GLY A 145 0.09 14.85 -0.39
C GLY A 145 0.48 13.47 -0.92
N LEU A 146 0.91 13.39 -2.18
CA LEU A 146 1.38 12.15 -2.78
C LEU A 146 2.63 11.61 -2.07
N PHE A 147 3.59 12.47 -1.75
CA PHE A 147 4.78 12.09 -0.97
C PHE A 147 4.39 11.46 0.38
N LEU A 148 3.48 12.09 1.13
CA LEU A 148 3.03 11.60 2.43
C LEU A 148 2.29 10.26 2.32
N VAL A 149 1.41 10.13 1.34
CA VAL A 149 0.67 8.88 1.08
C VAL A 149 1.64 7.77 0.66
N SER A 150 2.61 8.07 -0.22
CA SER A 150 3.64 7.11 -0.62
C SER A 150 4.58 6.75 0.53
N ALA A 151 4.92 7.68 1.43
CA ALA A 151 5.70 7.38 2.63
C ALA A 151 4.95 6.47 3.59
N TYR A 152 3.67 6.74 3.82
CA TYR A 152 2.81 5.85 4.59
C TYR A 152 2.73 4.45 3.94
N GLY A 153 2.45 4.37 2.64
CA GLY A 153 2.33 3.10 1.91
C GLY A 153 3.64 2.33 1.78
N GLY A 154 4.79 3.03 1.73
CA GLY A 154 6.11 2.42 1.77
C GLY A 154 6.46 1.84 3.14
N TYR A 155 5.97 2.46 4.22
CA TYR A 155 6.15 1.96 5.58
C TYR A 155 5.19 0.82 5.92
N PHE A 156 3.90 0.98 5.61
CA PHE A 156 2.84 0.05 5.92
C PHE A 156 1.87 -0.07 4.75
N ASN A 157 2.21 -0.98 3.83
CA ASN A 157 1.39 -1.21 2.65
C ASN A 157 0.02 -1.79 3.01
N GLY A 158 -0.08 -2.51 4.13
CA GLY A 158 -1.30 -3.20 4.54
C GLY A 158 -2.53 -2.33 4.80
N GLY A 159 -2.38 -1.01 4.94
CA GLY A 159 -3.47 -0.06 5.11
C GLY A 159 -3.89 0.67 3.83
N VAL A 160 -3.09 0.61 2.75
CA VAL A 160 -3.34 1.36 1.50
C VAL A 160 -4.63 0.93 0.84
N GLY A 161 -4.99 -0.32 1.02
CA GLY A 161 -6.11 -0.87 0.33
C GLY A 161 -7.48 -0.60 0.95
N ILE A 162 -7.53 -0.28 2.25
CA ILE A 162 -8.75 0.26 2.89
C ILE A 162 -9.04 1.68 2.40
N LEU A 163 -8.00 2.44 2.02
CA LEU A 163 -8.15 3.79 1.44
C LEU A 163 -8.85 3.80 0.07
N LEU A 164 -8.99 2.64 -0.58
CA LEU A 164 -9.59 2.50 -1.92
C LEU A 164 -11.01 1.92 -1.91
N LEU A 165 -11.56 1.56 -0.75
CA LEU A 165 -12.96 1.08 -0.61
C LEU A 165 -13.97 2.22 -0.58
#